data_AF-A0A317IF07-F1
#
_entry.id   AF-A0A317IF07-F1
#
_cell.length_a   1.000
_cell.length_b   1.000
_cell.length_c   1.000
_cell.angle_alpha   90.00
_cell.angle_beta   90.00
_cell.angle_gamma   90.00
#
_symmetry.space_group_name_H-M   'P 1'
#
loop_
_entity.id
_entity.type
_entity.pdbx_description
1 polymer ?
#
loop_
_entity_poly.entity_id
_entity_poly.type
_entity_poly.pdbx_seq_one_letter_code
_entity_poly.pdbx_strand_id
1 'polypeptide(L)'
;MRIFARPKLRNIAHRLPLALATAAMLALVAPLPAYADSPWENAVSVLQAAFTGTIARGLSLVAIVVGGLMFAFGEGDSKRMLAGIVFGVGMAIGAVNFMAWLFP
;
A
#
# COMPACT_ATOMS: atom_id res chain seq x y z
N MET A 1 -1.93 63.75 23.26
CA MET A 1 -0.92 62.74 23.64
C MET A 1 -1.14 61.46 22.82
N ARG A 2 -0.51 61.34 21.65
CA ARG A 2 -0.47 60.11 20.83
C ARG A 2 0.86 60.09 20.08
N ILE A 3 1.79 59.23 20.46
CA ILE A 3 2.98 58.95 19.64
C ILE A 3 3.01 57.45 19.36
N PHE A 4 3.09 57.18 18.07
CA PHE A 4 2.84 55.94 17.35
C PHE A 4 4.00 54.96 17.55
N ALA A 5 3.72 53.76 18.04
CA ALA A 5 4.69 52.67 18.09
C ALA A 5 4.68 51.89 16.76
N ARG A 6 5.74 52.03 15.94
CA ARG A 6 6.13 51.05 14.91
C ARG A 6 7.65 51.15 14.77
N PRO A 7 8.44 50.06 14.97
CA PRO A 7 8.60 49.10 13.86
C PRO A 7 9.05 47.67 14.29
N LYS A 8 8.25 46.64 13.98
CA LYS A 8 8.75 45.24 13.84
C LYS A 8 8.24 44.49 12.61
N LEU A 9 7.46 45.15 11.74
CA LEU A 9 6.75 44.50 10.62
C LEU A 9 7.61 44.28 9.36
N ARG A 10 8.79 44.90 9.24
CA ARG A 10 9.61 44.80 8.02
C ARG A 10 10.38 43.48 7.89
N ASN A 11 10.77 42.87 9.01
CA ASN A 11 11.61 41.65 8.98
C ASN A 11 10.83 40.37 8.63
N ILE A 12 9.51 40.33 8.85
CA ILE A 12 8.66 39.17 8.53
C ILE A 12 8.43 39.07 7.01
N ALA A 13 8.26 40.21 6.35
CA ALA A 13 8.05 40.27 4.89
C ALA A 13 9.25 39.75 4.08
N HIS A 14 10.49 39.87 4.60
CA HIS A 14 11.69 39.38 3.91
C HIS A 14 12.02 37.91 4.18
N ARG A 15 11.42 37.29 5.20
CA ARG A 15 11.62 35.86 5.53
C ARG A 15 10.67 34.94 4.75
N LEU A 16 9.52 35.47 4.32
CA LEU A 16 8.53 34.75 3.51
C LEU A 16 9.08 34.21 2.17
N PRO A 17 9.78 35.01 1.33
CA PRO A 17 10.28 34.51 0.05
C PRO A 17 11.41 33.48 0.23
N LEU A 18 12.21 33.63 1.28
CA LEU A 18 13.31 32.71 1.58
C LEU A 18 12.76 31.34 2.01
N ALA A 19 11.70 31.31 2.84
CA ALA A 19 11.05 30.08 3.27
C ALA A 19 10.38 29.34 2.10
N LEU A 20 9.75 30.08 1.17
CA LEU A 20 9.19 29.53 -0.06
C LEU A 20 10.27 28.98 -0.98
N ALA A 21 11.40 29.68 -1.13
CA ALA A 21 12.53 29.21 -1.94
C ALA A 21 13.15 27.94 -1.36
N THR A 22 13.31 27.84 -0.04
CA THR A 22 13.82 26.62 0.61
C THR A 22 12.84 25.45 0.52
N ALA A 23 11.54 25.70 0.63
CA ALA A 23 10.52 24.66 0.43
C ALA A 23 10.48 24.15 -1.02
N ALA A 24 10.64 25.06 -1.99
CA ALA A 24 10.74 24.69 -3.40
C ALA A 24 12.03 23.91 -3.71
N MET A 25 13.16 24.29 -3.10
CA MET A 25 14.42 23.54 -3.21
C MET A 25 14.29 22.12 -2.62
N LEU A 26 13.66 22.00 -1.45
CA LEU A 26 13.43 20.71 -0.80
C LEU A 26 12.47 19.83 -1.61
N ALA A 27 11.46 20.41 -2.27
CA ALA A 27 10.58 19.69 -3.18
C ALA A 27 11.31 19.21 -4.45
N LEU A 28 12.31 19.95 -4.93
CA LEU A 28 13.13 19.57 -6.08
C LEU A 28 14.18 18.49 -5.75
N VAL A 29 14.58 18.40 -4.47
CA VAL A 29 15.52 17.38 -3.94
C VAL A 29 14.77 16.19 -3.31
N ALA A 30 13.43 16.14 -3.40
CA ALA A 30 12.70 14.93 -3.07
C ALA A 30 13.26 13.79 -3.93
N PRO A 31 13.64 12.64 -3.33
CA PRO A 31 14.18 11.53 -4.08
C PRO A 31 13.09 11.06 -5.05
N LEU A 32 13.22 11.47 -6.31
CA LEU A 32 12.53 10.81 -7.40
C LEU A 32 13.04 9.37 -7.37
N PRO A 33 12.15 8.35 -7.30
CA PRO A 33 12.59 6.98 -7.45
C PRO A 33 13.36 6.92 -8.76
N ALA A 34 14.67 6.68 -8.66
CA ALA A 34 15.49 6.47 -9.82
C ALA A 34 14.97 5.17 -10.43
N TYR A 35 14.09 5.29 -11.42
CA TYR A 35 13.67 4.21 -12.29
C TYR A 35 14.90 3.77 -13.07
N ALA A 36 15.78 3.00 -12.42
CA ALA A 36 16.65 2.08 -13.09
C ALA A 36 15.74 1.00 -13.65
N ASP A 37 15.08 1.32 -14.77
CA ASP A 37 14.10 0.49 -15.46
C ASP A 37 14.84 -0.68 -16.13
N SER A 38 15.44 -1.56 -15.31
CA SER A 38 15.95 -2.80 -15.81
C SER A 38 14.71 -3.65 -16.16
N PRO A 39 14.63 -4.19 -17.39
CA PRO A 39 13.46 -4.96 -17.81
C PRO A 39 13.20 -6.17 -16.90
N TRP A 40 14.21 -6.62 -16.16
CA TRP A 40 14.13 -7.66 -15.15
C TRP A 40 13.45 -7.19 -13.86
N GLU A 41 13.72 -5.98 -13.39
CA GLU A 41 13.12 -5.42 -12.17
C GLU A 41 11.65 -5.05 -12.41
N ASN A 42 11.33 -4.52 -13.59
CA ASN A 42 9.95 -4.33 -14.02
C ASN A 42 9.21 -5.68 -14.14
N ALA A 43 9.83 -6.71 -14.74
CA ALA A 43 9.23 -8.05 -14.81
C ALA A 43 8.95 -8.65 -13.42
N VAL A 44 9.86 -8.46 -12.46
CA VAL A 44 9.66 -8.90 -11.07
C VAL A 44 8.52 -8.14 -10.40
N SER A 45 8.42 -6.82 -10.61
CA SER A 45 7.31 -6.01 -10.11
C SER A 45 5.96 -6.44 -10.69
N VAL A 46 5.89 -6.71 -11.99
CA VAL A 46 4.69 -7.24 -12.66
C VAL A 46 4.32 -8.62 -12.13
N LEU A 47 5.29 -9.50 -11.89
CA LEU A 47 5.05 -10.80 -11.28
C LEU A 47 4.50 -10.65 -9.86
N GLN A 48 5.09 -9.79 -9.03
CA GLN A 48 4.60 -9.52 -7.69
C GLN A 48 3.16 -8.99 -7.70
N ALA A 49 2.86 -8.04 -8.58
CA ALA A 49 1.52 -7.49 -8.76
C ALA A 49 0.52 -8.54 -9.26
N ALA A 50 0.93 -9.44 -10.15
CA ALA A 50 0.09 -10.53 -10.64
C ALA A 50 -0.22 -11.55 -9.53
N PHE A 51 0.79 -11.95 -8.74
CA PHE A 51 0.62 -12.90 -7.65
C PHE A 51 -0.23 -12.37 -6.49
N THR A 52 -0.14 -11.08 -6.18
CA THR A 52 -0.92 -10.44 -5.11
C THR A 52 -2.29 -9.94 -5.56
N GLY A 53 -2.45 -9.62 -6.86
CA GLY A 53 -3.67 -9.04 -7.42
C GLY A 53 -4.57 -10.06 -8.10
N THR A 54 -4.32 -10.31 -9.39
CA THR A 54 -5.24 -11.06 -10.26
C THR A 54 -5.21 -12.56 -10.00
N ILE A 55 -4.02 -13.14 -9.82
CA ILE A 55 -3.86 -14.58 -9.60
C ILE A 55 -4.39 -14.95 -8.21
N ALA A 56 -4.08 -14.16 -7.18
CA ALA A 56 -4.61 -14.38 -5.82
C ALA A 56 -6.14 -14.39 -5.79
N ARG A 57 -6.79 -13.42 -6.45
CA ARG A 57 -8.25 -13.34 -6.52
C ARG A 57 -8.85 -14.54 -7.26
N GLY A 58 -8.23 -14.95 -8.37
CA GLY A 58 -8.67 -16.13 -9.13
C GLY A 58 -8.57 -17.43 -8.33
N LEU A 59 -7.44 -17.67 -7.68
CA LEU A 59 -7.23 -18.87 -6.84
C LEU A 59 -8.15 -18.88 -5.61
N SER A 60 -8.40 -17.72 -5.00
CA SER A 60 -9.33 -17.61 -3.87
C SER A 60 -10.76 -17.99 -4.29
N LEU A 61 -11.22 -17.55 -5.45
CA LEU A 61 -12.55 -17.91 -5.97
C LEU A 61 -12.67 -19.42 -6.21
N VAL A 62 -11.68 -20.02 -6.87
CA VAL A 62 -11.67 -21.48 -7.14
C VAL A 62 -11.68 -22.27 -5.82
N ALA A 63 -10.88 -21.88 -4.84
CA ALA A 63 -10.83 -22.52 -3.53
C ALA A 63 -12.18 -22.47 -2.80
N ILE A 64 -12.89 -21.34 -2.87
CA ILE A 64 -14.23 -21.19 -2.28
C ILE A 64 -15.24 -22.10 -2.99
N VAL A 65 -15.22 -22.18 -4.32
CA VAL A 65 -16.15 -23.03 -5.08
C VAL A 65 -15.92 -24.51 -4.78
N VAL A 66 -14.67 -24.97 -4.80
CA VAL A 66 -14.33 -26.37 -4.48
C VAL A 66 -14.67 -26.69 -3.02
N GLY A 67 -14.40 -25.75 -2.11
CA GLY A 67 -14.80 -25.86 -0.71
C GLY A 67 -16.33 -25.90 -0.52
N GLY A 68 -17.10 -25.12 -1.29
CA GLY A 68 -18.56 -25.16 -1.27
C GLY A 68 -19.13 -26.48 -1.78
N LEU A 69 -18.53 -27.04 -2.84
CA LEU A 69 -18.95 -28.32 -3.40
C LEU A 69 -18.68 -29.49 -2.44
N MET A 70 -17.48 -29.57 -1.87
CA MET A 70 -17.21 -30.59 -0.86
C MET A 70 -18.06 -30.40 0.42
N PHE A 71 -18.49 -29.17 0.74
CA PHE A 71 -19.42 -28.93 1.86
C PHE A 71 -20.83 -29.45 1.54
N ALA A 72 -21.29 -29.25 0.29
CA ALA A 72 -22.61 -29.67 -0.16
C ALA A 72 -22.75 -31.21 -0.28
N PHE A 73 -21.66 -31.90 -0.64
CA PHE A 73 -21.65 -33.37 -0.81
C PHE A 73 -20.95 -34.12 0.33
N GLY A 74 -20.39 -33.42 1.31
CA GLY A 74 -19.69 -34.01 2.45
C GLY A 74 -20.66 -34.43 3.55
N GLU A 75 -21.10 -35.68 3.54
CA GLU A 75 -21.83 -36.28 4.66
C GLU A 75 -20.95 -36.28 5.93
N GLY A 76 -21.32 -35.46 6.92
CA GLY A 76 -20.99 -35.68 8.33
C GLY A 76 -19.76 -34.96 8.93
N ASP A 77 -18.64 -34.78 8.22
CA ASP A 77 -17.40 -34.17 8.80
C ASP A 77 -17.18 -32.68 8.43
N SER A 78 -18.27 -32.04 8.02
CA SER A 78 -18.32 -30.69 7.44
C SER A 78 -17.77 -29.57 8.34
N LYS A 79 -17.77 -29.76 9.68
CA LYS A 79 -17.23 -28.75 10.62
C LYS A 79 -15.72 -28.59 10.52
N ARG A 80 -14.96 -29.67 10.31
CA ARG A 80 -13.50 -29.62 10.14
C ARG A 80 -13.12 -29.01 8.82
N MET A 81 -13.89 -29.30 7.78
CA MET A 81 -13.68 -28.76 6.45
C MET A 81 -13.99 -27.26 6.37
N LEU A 82 -15.10 -26.81 6.96
CA LEU A 82 -15.42 -25.39 7.10
C LEU A 82 -14.33 -24.64 7.86
N ALA A 83 -13.84 -25.20 8.97
CA ALA A 83 -12.73 -24.62 9.72
C ALA A 83 -11.47 -24.50 8.86
N GLY A 84 -11.15 -25.52 8.06
CA GLY A 84 -10.03 -25.49 7.12
C GLY A 84 -10.16 -24.41 6.03
N ILE A 85 -11.35 -24.23 5.47
CA ILE A 85 -11.61 -23.18 4.47
C ILE A 85 -11.48 -21.78 5.09
N VAL A 86 -12.13 -21.53 6.24
CA VAL A 86 -12.07 -20.23 6.93
C VAL A 86 -10.64 -19.90 7.35
N PHE A 87 -9.91 -20.88 7.89
CA PHE A 87 -8.52 -20.73 8.27
C PHE A 87 -7.62 -20.46 7.05
N GLY A 88 -7.79 -21.20 5.96
CA GLY A 88 -7.04 -21.02 4.72
C GLY A 88 -7.27 -19.65 4.08
N VAL A 89 -8.53 -19.18 4.04
CA VAL A 89 -8.87 -17.84 3.54
C VAL A 89 -8.28 -16.75 4.45
N GLY A 90 -8.38 -16.92 5.77
CA GLY A 90 -7.77 -15.99 6.73
C GLY A 90 -6.25 -15.87 6.56
N MET A 91 -5.55 -17.00 6.38
CA MET A 91 -4.11 -16.99 6.10
C MET A 91 -3.77 -16.36 4.76
N ALA A 92 -4.55 -16.61 3.70
CA ALA A 92 -4.31 -15.99 2.39
C ALA A 92 -4.43 -14.46 2.45
N ILE A 93 -5.45 -13.94 3.12
CA ILE A 93 -5.64 -12.48 3.31
C ILE A 93 -4.52 -11.90 4.19
N GLY A 94 -4.14 -12.60 5.26
CA GLY A 94 -3.02 -12.19 6.13
C GLY A 94 -1.69 -12.13 5.38
N ALA A 95 -1.41 -13.10 4.51
CA ALA A 95 -0.19 -13.14 3.69
C ALA A 95 -0.11 -11.97 2.70
N VAL A 96 -1.24 -11.57 2.08
CA VAL A 96 -1.29 -10.39 1.21
C VAL A 96 -0.98 -9.11 1.99
N ASN A 97 -1.54 -8.96 3.20
CA ASN A 97 -1.23 -7.82 4.06
C ASN A 97 0.24 -7.81 4.51
N PHE A 98 0.83 -8.96 4.82
CA PHE A 98 2.24 -9.08 5.17
C PHE A 98 3.16 -8.70 4.00
N MET A 99 2.84 -9.16 2.79
CA MET A 99 3.59 -8.79 1.58
C MET A 99 3.53 -7.28 1.29
N ALA A 100 2.36 -6.66 1.45
CA ALA A 100 2.19 -5.22 1.30
C ALA A 100 2.96 -4.40 2.36
N TRP A 101 3.20 -4.96 3.55
CA TRP A 101 4.04 -4.33 4.57
C TRP A 101 5.54 -4.51 4.32
N LEU A 102 5.94 -5.70 3.85
CA LEU A 102 7.35 -6.02 3.58
C LEU A 102 7.88 -5.30 2.33
N PHE A 103 7.01 -5.05 1.36
CA PHE A 103 7.30 -4.34 0.12
C PHE A 103 6.28 -3.20 -0.07
N PRO A 104 6.45 -2.05 0.62
CA PRO A 104 5.58 -0.89 0.48
C PRO A 104 5.67 -0.24 -0.90
#